data_AF-A0A924XJX0-F1
#
_entry.id   AF-A0A924XJX0-F1
#
_cell.length_a   1.000
_cell.length_b   1.000
_cell.length_c   1.000
_cell.angle_alpha   90.00
_cell.angle_beta   90.00
_cell.angle_gamma   90.00
#
_symmetry.space_group_name_H-M   'P 1'
#
loop_
_entity.id
_entity.type
_entity.pdbx_description
1 polymer ?
#
loop_
_entity_poly.entity_id
_entity_poly.type
_entity_poly.pdbx_seq_one_letter_code
_entity_poly.pdbx_strand_id
1 'polypeptide(L)'
;MLKQLSRLEKTRNIVLLAFVILMAVSLVFFYAPRQNERIDNLGRSQETVATVGSETITLGQVATTRANIEKRNEAQSAQYGGQFKIPAPPIKSVLDGEISQALIRQEARRLNLMPTDDEVAATIR
;
A
#
# COMPACT_ATOMS: atom_id res chain seq x y z
N MET A 1 35.69 -15.49 50.05
CA MET A 1 34.66 -15.60 48.99
C MET A 1 34.43 -14.30 48.20
N LEU A 2 35.26 -13.25 48.35
CA LEU A 2 35.13 -11.97 47.61
C LEU A 2 35.78 -11.96 46.21
N LYS A 3 36.66 -12.93 45.88
CA LYS A 3 37.32 -13.01 44.57
C LYS A 3 36.38 -13.40 43.41
N GLN A 4 35.27 -14.07 43.70
CA GLN A 4 34.31 -14.51 42.66
C GLN A 4 33.38 -13.36 42.23
N LEU A 5 33.00 -12.47 43.15
CA LEU A 5 32.18 -11.29 42.85
C LEU A 5 32.93 -10.26 41.99
N SER A 6 34.22 -10.03 42.26
CA SER A 6 35.05 -9.12 41.45
C SER A 6 35.27 -9.63 40.02
N ARG A 7 35.27 -10.96 39.80
CA ARG A 7 35.38 -11.55 38.47
C ARG A 7 34.12 -11.30 37.62
N LEU A 8 32.97 -11.10 38.26
CA LEU A 8 31.66 -10.91 37.65
C LEU A 8 31.48 -9.49 37.07
N GLU A 9 32.09 -8.48 37.69
CA GLU A 9 32.12 -7.11 37.13
C GLU A 9 32.95 -7.02 35.85
N LYS A 10 34.07 -7.76 35.79
CA LYS A 10 34.96 -7.74 34.62
C LYS A 10 34.35 -8.47 33.41
N THR A 11 33.57 -9.52 33.63
CA THR A 11 32.81 -10.19 32.56
C THR A 11 31.65 -9.35 32.05
N ARG A 12 30.97 -8.56 32.90
CA ARG A 12 29.86 -7.69 32.47
C ARG A 12 30.25 -6.76 31.33
N ASN A 13 31.42 -6.11 31.43
CA ASN A 13 31.85 -5.15 30.42
C ASN A 13 32.22 -5.83 29.09
N ILE A 14 32.81 -7.03 29.15
CA ILE A 14 33.14 -7.83 27.97
C ILE A 14 31.87 -8.29 27.25
N VAL A 15 30.86 -8.73 27.99
CA VAL A 15 29.57 -9.14 27.44
C VAL A 15 28.83 -7.96 26.80
N LEU A 16 28.85 -6.79 27.43
CA LEU A 16 28.27 -5.56 26.86
C LEU A 16 28.97 -5.16 25.55
N LEU A 17 30.31 -5.18 25.52
CA LEU A 17 31.06 -4.85 24.31
C LEU A 17 30.76 -5.82 23.17
N ALA A 18 30.71 -7.13 23.46
CA ALA A 18 30.36 -8.15 22.48
C ALA A 18 28.94 -7.95 21.94
N PHE A 19 27.98 -7.61 22.80
CA PHE A 19 26.60 -7.35 22.40
C PHE A 19 26.48 -6.14 21.46
N VAL A 20 27.18 -5.05 21.75
CA VAL A 20 27.17 -3.84 20.90
C VAL A 20 27.77 -4.12 19.53
N ILE A 21 28.90 -4.86 19.47
CA ILE A 21 29.51 -5.25 18.20
C ILE A 21 28.55 -6.14 17.40
N LEU A 22 27.90 -7.11 18.05
CA LEU A 22 26.92 -7.98 17.40
C LEU A 22 25.75 -7.19 16.84
N MET A 23 25.22 -6.21 17.58
CA MET A 23 24.16 -5.31 17.11
C MET A 23 24.58 -4.46 15.90
N ALA A 24 25.80 -3.93 15.89
CA ALA A 24 26.30 -3.16 14.77
C ALA A 24 26.47 -4.03 13.51
N VAL A 25 27.03 -5.23 13.69
CA VAL A 25 27.21 -6.20 12.60
C VAL A 25 25.86 -6.67 12.05
N SER A 26 24.88 -6.95 12.90
CA SER A 26 23.54 -7.32 12.44
C SER A 26 22.90 -6.20 11.63
N LEU A 27 23.11 -4.93 12.02
CA LEU A 27 22.59 -3.80 11.26
C LEU A 27 23.18 -3.76 9.85
N VAL A 28 24.46 -4.07 9.65
CA VAL A 28 25.11 -4.07 8.33
C VAL A 28 24.67 -5.26 7.48
N PHE A 29 24.64 -6.47 8.04
CA PHE A 29 24.25 -7.69 7.30
C PHE A 29 22.75 -7.78 7.03
N PHE A 30 21.93 -7.23 7.93
CA PHE A 30 20.48 -7.18 7.79
C PHE A 30 19.97 -5.78 7.43
N TYR A 31 20.84 -4.90 6.90
CA TYR A 31 20.41 -3.61 6.36
C TYR A 31 19.61 -3.84 5.07
N ALA A 32 18.33 -4.15 5.23
CA ALA A 32 17.35 -4.11 4.15
C ALA A 32 16.65 -2.75 4.23
N PRO A 33 17.07 -1.73 3.45
CA PRO A 33 16.24 -0.56 3.27
C PRO A 33 14.89 -1.07 2.72
N ARG A 34 13.81 -0.83 3.46
CA ARG A 34 12.46 -1.15 2.99
C ARG A 34 12.26 -0.42 1.67
N GLN A 35 12.32 -1.15 0.57
CA GLN A 35 12.05 -0.68 -0.78
C GLN A 35 10.54 -0.40 -0.92
N ASN A 36 10.02 0.58 -0.19
CA ASN A 36 8.63 1.01 -0.32
C ASN A 36 8.43 2.02 -1.46
N GLU A 37 9.45 2.26 -2.31
CA GLU A 37 9.42 3.34 -3.30
C GLU A 37 9.60 2.83 -4.75
N ARG A 38 8.76 1.88 -5.16
CA ARG A 38 8.66 1.53 -6.59
C ARG A 38 7.23 1.52 -7.14
N ILE A 39 6.35 2.33 -6.55
CA ILE A 39 5.03 2.69 -7.12
C ILE A 39 5.12 4.03 -7.89
N ASP A 40 6.31 4.57 -8.12
CA ASP A 40 6.44 5.97 -8.56
C ASP A 40 6.20 6.21 -10.06
N ASN A 41 6.04 5.17 -10.87
CA ASN A 41 5.86 5.33 -12.34
C ASN A 41 4.66 4.62 -12.95
N LEU A 42 3.94 3.77 -12.22
CA LEU A 42 2.72 3.16 -12.78
C LEU A 42 1.56 4.15 -12.79
N GLY A 43 1.37 4.93 -11.72
CA GLY A 43 0.23 5.87 -11.60
C GLY A 43 0.19 6.99 -12.64
N ARG A 44 1.33 7.33 -13.27
CA ARG A 44 1.40 8.32 -14.37
C ARG A 44 1.43 7.70 -15.76
N SER A 45 1.44 6.36 -15.87
CA SER A 45 1.47 5.71 -17.17
C SER A 45 0.19 6.03 -17.92
N GLN A 46 0.33 6.54 -19.15
CA GLN A 46 -0.74 6.80 -20.11
C GLN A 46 -1.01 5.61 -21.04
N GLU A 47 -0.45 4.44 -20.73
CA GLU A 47 -0.64 3.23 -21.52
C GLU A 47 -2.09 2.73 -21.43
N THR A 48 -2.75 2.59 -22.58
CA THR A 48 -4.13 2.12 -22.66
C THR A 48 -4.21 0.62 -22.42
N VAL A 49 -4.99 0.20 -21.43
CA VAL A 49 -5.22 -1.22 -21.09
C VAL A 49 -6.55 -1.73 -21.60
N ALA A 50 -7.55 -0.84 -21.72
CA ALA A 50 -8.85 -1.15 -22.28
C ALA A 50 -9.50 0.11 -22.87
N THR A 51 -10.38 -0.06 -23.85
CA THR A 51 -11.23 1.01 -24.39
C THR A 51 -12.69 0.56 -24.32
N VAL A 52 -13.54 1.40 -23.73
CA VAL A 52 -14.97 1.16 -23.55
C VAL A 52 -15.73 2.28 -24.26
N GLY A 53 -16.20 2.02 -25.48
CA GLY A 53 -16.83 3.05 -26.31
C GLY A 53 -15.87 4.19 -26.64
N SER A 54 -16.16 5.39 -26.15
CA SER A 54 -15.30 6.58 -26.28
C SER A 54 -14.37 6.84 -25.10
N GLU A 55 -14.39 5.98 -24.06
CA GLU A 55 -13.61 6.15 -22.83
C GLU A 55 -12.41 5.18 -22.80
N THR A 56 -11.21 5.71 -22.58
CA THR A 56 -9.98 4.92 -22.50
C THR A 56 -9.58 4.69 -21.05
N ILE A 57 -9.42 3.42 -20.67
CA ILE A 57 -8.94 3.02 -19.35
C ILE A 57 -7.44 2.83 -19.42
N THR A 58 -6.74 3.53 -18.54
CA THR A 58 -5.28 3.65 -18.56
C THR A 58 -4.64 2.81 -17.46
N LEU A 59 -3.42 2.31 -17.68
CA LEU A 59 -2.68 1.52 -16.69
C LEU A 59 -2.45 2.30 -15.40
N GLY A 60 -2.21 3.61 -15.49
CA GLY A 60 -2.08 4.47 -14.32
C GLY A 60 -3.36 4.61 -13.50
N GLN A 61 -4.53 4.57 -14.15
CA GLN A 61 -5.82 4.58 -13.45
C GLN A 61 -6.01 3.27 -12.68
N VAL A 62 -5.82 2.13 -13.35
CA VAL A 62 -5.97 0.80 -12.73
C VAL A 62 -4.98 0.61 -11.57
N ALA A 63 -3.74 1.05 -11.73
CA ALA A 63 -2.73 0.99 -10.68
C ALA A 63 -3.09 1.88 -9.48
N THR A 64 -3.58 3.09 -9.74
CA THR A 64 -4.04 4.02 -8.69
C THR A 64 -5.24 3.46 -7.93
N THR A 65 -6.25 2.93 -8.64
CA THR A 65 -7.42 2.31 -8.02
C THR A 65 -7.00 1.13 -7.14
N ARG A 66 -6.11 0.27 -7.62
CA ARG A 66 -5.60 -0.86 -6.84
C ARG A 66 -4.89 -0.41 -5.58
N ALA A 67 -4.02 0.59 -5.68
CA ALA A 67 -3.31 1.15 -4.53
C ALA A 67 -4.28 1.76 -3.49
N ASN A 68 -5.37 2.39 -3.94
CA ASN A 68 -6.40 2.92 -3.05
C ASN A 68 -7.19 1.81 -2.34
N ILE A 69 -7.48 0.70 -3.03
CA ILE A 69 -8.12 -0.47 -2.42
C ILE A 69 -7.19 -1.10 -1.38
N GLU A 70 -5.91 -1.24 -1.68
CA GLU A 70 -4.91 -1.75 -0.75
C GLU A 70 -4.83 -0.90 0.52
N LYS A 71 -4.72 0.43 0.40
CA LYS A 71 -4.75 1.34 1.55
C LYS A 71 -6.04 1.21 2.39
N ARG A 72 -7.19 1.04 1.73
CA ARG A 72 -8.48 0.82 2.42
C ARG A 72 -8.49 -0.52 3.16
N ASN A 73 -7.99 -1.57 2.53
CA ASN A 73 -7.87 -2.90 3.09
C ASN A 73 -6.92 -2.91 4.30
N GLU A 74 -5.80 -2.22 4.22
CA GLU A 74 -4.86 -2.04 5.33
C GLU A 74 -5.51 -1.32 6.52
N ALA A 75 -6.23 -0.22 6.27
CA ALA A 75 -6.96 0.50 7.30
C ALA A 75 -8.02 -0.39 7.97
N GLN A 76 -8.71 -1.22 7.19
CA GLN A 76 -9.68 -2.17 7.71
C GLN A 76 -9.01 -3.30 8.53
N SER A 77 -7.90 -3.85 8.05
CA SER A 77 -7.09 -4.83 8.77
C SER A 77 -6.56 -4.30 10.12
N ALA A 78 -6.20 -3.01 10.18
CA ALA A 78 -5.78 -2.36 11.42
C ALA A 78 -6.94 -2.30 12.45
N GLN A 79 -8.18 -2.16 12.00
CA GLN A 79 -9.36 -2.17 12.86
C GLN A 79 -9.62 -3.54 13.50
N TYR A 80 -9.22 -4.64 12.83
CA TYR A 80 -9.31 -6.01 13.35
C TYR A 80 -8.04 -6.49 14.08
N GLY A 81 -7.26 -5.56 14.64
CA GLY A 81 -6.08 -5.90 15.44
C GLY A 81 -4.88 -6.39 14.63
N GLY A 82 -4.84 -6.15 13.32
CA GLY A 82 -3.67 -6.38 12.45
C GLY A 82 -3.32 -7.86 12.19
N GLN A 83 -4.07 -8.80 12.76
CA GLN A 83 -3.82 -10.23 12.57
C GLN A 83 -4.32 -10.73 11.20
N PHE A 84 -5.35 -10.10 10.65
CA PHE A 84 -5.93 -10.47 9.36
C PHE A 84 -5.58 -9.42 8.29
N LYS A 85 -4.66 -9.77 7.37
CA LYS A 85 -4.34 -8.95 6.21
C LYS A 85 -5.29 -9.28 5.06
N ILE A 86 -6.05 -8.30 4.60
CA ILE A 86 -6.88 -8.44 3.42
C ILE A 86 -5.97 -8.21 2.18
N PRO A 87 -5.70 -9.23 1.35
CA PRO A 87 -4.84 -9.05 0.19
C PRO A 87 -5.47 -8.09 -0.81
N ALA A 88 -4.63 -7.36 -1.55
CA ALA A 88 -5.08 -6.53 -2.65
C ALA A 88 -5.77 -7.40 -3.73
N PRO A 89 -6.87 -6.92 -4.34
CA PRO A 89 -7.57 -7.68 -5.36
C PRO A 89 -6.71 -7.88 -6.63
N PRO A 90 -6.98 -8.94 -7.41
CA PRO A 90 -6.33 -9.16 -8.70
C PRO A 90 -6.51 -7.96 -9.64
N ILE A 91 -5.50 -7.68 -10.48
CA ILE A 91 -5.58 -6.58 -11.48
C ILE A 91 -6.80 -6.76 -12.39
N LYS A 92 -7.11 -8.00 -12.78
CA LYS A 92 -8.28 -8.29 -13.62
C LYS A 92 -9.59 -7.84 -12.98
N SER A 93 -9.80 -8.09 -11.69
CA SER A 93 -11.04 -7.68 -11.03
C SER A 93 -11.15 -6.17 -10.87
N VAL A 94 -10.01 -5.49 -10.68
CA VAL A 94 -9.97 -4.02 -10.66
C VAL A 94 -10.34 -3.48 -12.04
N LEU A 95 -9.74 -4.03 -13.10
CA LEU A 95 -10.05 -3.66 -14.48
C LEU A 95 -11.51 -3.93 -14.85
N ASP A 96 -12.05 -5.09 -14.49
CA ASP A 96 -13.46 -5.43 -14.73
C ASP A 96 -14.39 -4.43 -14.02
N GLY A 97 -14.03 -3.98 -12.81
CA GLY A 97 -14.73 -2.93 -12.08
C GLY A 97 -14.69 -1.57 -12.79
N GLU A 98 -13.52 -1.14 -13.26
CA GLU A 98 -13.35 0.10 -14.02
C GLU A 98 -14.14 0.09 -15.34
N ILE A 99 -14.13 -1.04 -16.06
CA ILE A 99 -14.91 -1.25 -17.29
C ILE A 99 -16.41 -1.13 -16.99
N SER A 100 -16.88 -1.78 -15.93
CA SER A 100 -18.28 -1.73 -15.52
C SER A 100 -18.72 -0.29 -15.19
N GLN A 101 -17.89 0.47 -14.45
CA GLN A 101 -18.18 1.86 -14.15
C GLN A 101 -18.18 2.75 -15.40
N ALA A 102 -17.24 2.55 -16.33
CA ALA A 102 -17.21 3.28 -17.60
C ALA A 102 -18.49 3.01 -18.42
N LEU A 103 -18.93 1.75 -18.45
CA LEU A 103 -20.19 1.37 -19.10
C LEU A 103 -21.39 2.06 -18.45
N ILE A 104 -21.46 2.06 -17.12
CA ILE A 104 -22.54 2.75 -16.39
C ILE A 104 -22.53 4.25 -16.69
N ARG A 105 -21.36 4.91 -16.72
CA ARG A 105 -21.24 6.33 -17.10
C ARG A 105 -21.70 6.59 -18.53
N GLN A 106 -21.37 5.69 -19.45
CA GLN A 106 -21.82 5.78 -20.84
C GLN A 106 -23.34 5.65 -20.95
N GLU A 107 -23.93 4.68 -20.26
CA GLU A 107 -25.39 4.50 -20.22
C GLU A 107 -26.10 5.66 -19.53
N ALA A 108 -25.56 6.17 -18.42
CA ALA A 108 -26.09 7.36 -17.76
C ALA A 108 -26.07 8.59 -18.68
N ARG A 109 -25.00 8.78 -19.45
CA ARG A 109 -24.94 9.82 -20.50
C ARG A 109 -26.02 9.64 -21.55
N ARG A 110 -26.20 8.42 -22.06
CA ARG A 110 -27.23 8.10 -23.06
C ARG A 110 -28.63 8.38 -22.53
N LEU A 111 -28.87 8.13 -21.25
CA LEU A 111 -30.16 8.30 -20.58
C LEU A 111 -30.37 9.69 -19.98
N ASN A 112 -29.42 10.63 -20.14
CA ASN A 112 -29.42 11.94 -19.48
C ASN A 112 -29.59 11.86 -17.94
N LEU A 113 -29.00 10.83 -17.34
CA LEU A 113 -28.96 10.59 -15.89
C LEU A 113 -27.62 11.03 -15.28
N MET A 114 -26.88 11.93 -15.95
CA MET A 114 -25.68 12.49 -15.34
C MET A 114 -26.08 13.43 -14.20
N PRO A 115 -25.43 13.34 -13.03
CA PRO A 115 -25.69 14.26 -11.94
C PRO A 115 -25.26 15.67 -12.34
N THR A 116 -26.03 16.66 -11.88
CA THR A 116 -25.69 18.07 -12.05
C THR A 116 -24.64 18.51 -11.03
N ASP A 117 -23.89 19.58 -11.35
CA ASP A 117 -22.85 20.10 -10.46
C ASP A 117 -23.41 20.49 -9.08
N ASP A 118 -24.64 21.01 -9.04
CA ASP A 118 -25.33 21.38 -7.81
C ASP A 118 -25.67 20.16 -6.94
N GLU A 119 -26.12 19.06 -7.54
CA GLU A 119 -26.41 17.80 -6.82
C GLU A 119 -25.12 17.16 -6.26
N VAL A 120 -24.03 17.21 -7.03
CA VAL A 120 -22.73 16.73 -6.57
C VAL A 120 -22.23 17.58 -5.40
N ALA A 121 -22.31 18.91 -5.52
CA ALA A 121 -21.89 19.83 -4.47
C ALA A 121 -22.70 19.65 -3.17
N ALA A 122 -24.00 19.40 -3.28
CA ALA A 122 -24.87 19.13 -2.14
C ALA A 122 -24.54 17.79 -1.43
N THR A 123 -23.99 16.82 -2.15
CA THR A 123 -23.65 15.50 -1.58
C THR A 123 -22.26 15.46 -0.93
N ILE A 124 -21.33 16.31 -1.40
CA ILE A 124 -19.95 16.37 -0.90
C ILE A 124 -19.83 17.24 0.36
N ARG A 125 -20.72 18.22 0.53
CA ARG A 125 -20.72 19.16 1.66
C ARG A 125 -21.39 18.58 2.91
#